data_AF-A0A2T1D7A7-F1
#
_entry.id   AF-A0A2T1D7A7-F1
#
_cell.length_a   1.000
_cell.length_b   1.000
_cell.length_c   1.000
_cell.angle_alpha   90.00
_cell.angle_beta   90.00
_cell.angle_gamma   90.00
#
_symmetry.space_group_name_H-M   'P 1'
#
loop_
_entity.id
_entity.type
_entity.pdbx_description
1 polymer ?
#
loop_
_entity_poly.entity_id
_entity_poly.type
_entity_poly.pdbx_seq_one_letter_code
_entity_poly.pdbx_strand_id
1 'polypeptide(L)'
;MTDPTATSTLSSPGVTAPPTYSGPKEVLINKPVTLKGTYDATRIAQVTLSAEDKFPLNVTTSNGTWQVTMPNGFSTAGSRWLRLKGVDSAGKMIENRVFYITVSSDPLTIGQSLTLKVLQDTFFKAAPADSSTLTDQQKVLVKAGQTFSVNRYGSIDGHVKLELGETIAPIGNFGYFYDSHVQLSKGTQIFRFNLEDVPNVSVTAQLVINTTTILKAKLGDSSTLAANQKINAVAGQTYAITGYACVNGHFRVKLAEPIAGFGDTGFVYWKFAQVKRNGKSIPYDSDALTVTALTPTIFKKRPIDSSQLQASERTSFTAGTLYGVSSYAIQGGHIKVSLTEELPGFGNTGFVFPSFVQMKRGGKPFNPIPPTVEINVPYFSQRDNPRYYWATCNVTSIAMVFYYYGIRAKNGGQLEDELLQWCLNKGGEGAQTNHNVLSQLVQSYGFKPSFSVNRTWQEVKEELTNGRPVVLCGLFTHGGHIITAIGFTSQGYIVNDPWGDAMSGYSNTEGRKRLYPYSYVDEVAGPDGGVWAHFISK
;
A
#
# COMPACT_ATOMS: atom_id res chain seq x y z
N MET A 1 -77.96 47.52 13.68
CA MET A 1 -77.94 47.68 12.20
C MET A 1 -76.47 47.62 11.81
N THR A 2 -75.97 46.44 11.42
CA THR A 2 -75.59 46.07 10.01
C THR A 2 -74.42 46.95 9.52
N ASP A 3 -73.22 46.49 9.13
CA ASP A 3 -72.72 45.23 8.58
C ASP A 3 -71.15 45.31 8.59
N PRO A 4 -70.37 44.21 8.56
CA PRO A 4 -68.91 44.19 8.62
C PRO A 4 -68.27 44.20 7.22
N THR A 5 -67.12 44.84 7.04
CA THR A 5 -66.32 44.70 5.81
C THR A 5 -65.00 44.00 6.11
N ALA A 6 -64.95 42.74 5.68
CA ALA A 6 -63.76 41.91 5.61
C ALA A 6 -62.78 42.47 4.57
N THR A 7 -61.54 42.73 4.97
CA THR A 7 -60.41 42.89 4.07
C THR A 7 -60.03 41.52 3.51
N SER A 8 -60.38 41.28 2.25
CA SER A 8 -59.89 40.14 1.48
C SER A 8 -58.43 40.38 1.12
N THR A 9 -57.55 39.52 1.62
CA THR A 9 -56.19 39.38 1.11
C THR A 9 -56.28 38.66 -0.23
N LEU A 10 -56.00 39.36 -1.32
CA LEU A 10 -55.79 38.80 -2.65
C LEU A 10 -54.63 37.80 -2.60
N SER A 11 -54.96 36.51 -2.57
CA SER A 11 -54.02 35.44 -2.90
C SER A 11 -53.86 35.38 -4.41
N SER A 12 -52.62 35.58 -4.88
CA SER A 12 -52.26 35.38 -6.29
C SER A 12 -52.50 33.91 -6.67
N PRO A 13 -53.27 33.59 -7.73
CA PRO A 13 -53.38 32.24 -8.23
C PRO A 13 -52.11 31.88 -9.02
N GLY A 14 -51.43 30.78 -8.66
CA GLY A 14 -50.57 30.08 -9.62
C GLY A 14 -49.10 29.83 -9.29
N VAL A 15 -48.70 29.66 -8.03
CA VAL A 15 -47.45 28.90 -7.72
C VAL A 15 -47.86 27.60 -7.03
N THR A 16 -48.04 26.53 -7.81
CA THR A 16 -48.40 25.20 -7.29
C THR A 16 -47.15 24.50 -6.73
N ALA A 17 -47.28 23.86 -5.56
CA ALA A 17 -46.15 23.26 -4.87
C ALA A 17 -45.72 21.92 -5.53
N PRO A 18 -44.42 21.71 -5.81
CA PRO A 18 -43.95 20.45 -6.36
C PRO A 18 -44.05 19.31 -5.33
N PRO A 19 -44.12 18.03 -5.77
CA PRO A 19 -44.15 16.89 -4.86
C PRO A 19 -42.96 16.88 -3.90
N THR A 20 -43.20 16.53 -2.64
CA THR A 20 -42.20 16.51 -1.57
C THR A 20 -41.88 15.10 -1.12
N TYR A 21 -40.80 14.96 -0.36
CA TYR A 21 -40.44 13.74 0.37
C TYR A 21 -40.24 14.09 1.85
N SER A 22 -40.92 13.37 2.73
CA SER A 22 -40.87 13.52 4.19
C SER A 22 -40.60 12.19 4.91
N GLY A 23 -40.16 11.17 4.17
CA GLY A 23 -39.69 9.90 4.71
C GLY A 23 -38.26 9.97 5.26
N PRO A 24 -37.74 8.86 5.81
CA PRO A 24 -36.40 8.81 6.37
C PRO A 24 -35.33 9.05 5.29
N LYS A 25 -34.33 9.88 5.62
CA LYS A 25 -33.16 10.11 4.74
C LYS A 25 -32.10 9.02 4.89
N GLU A 26 -32.22 8.19 5.93
CA GLU A 26 -31.36 7.04 6.18
C GLU A 26 -32.15 5.88 6.79
N VAL A 27 -31.83 4.65 6.38
CA VAL A 27 -32.48 3.41 6.80
C VAL A 27 -31.46 2.29 6.98
N LEU A 28 -31.78 1.25 7.76
CA LEU A 28 -30.90 0.09 7.90
C LEU A 28 -31.20 -0.92 6.80
N ILE A 29 -30.16 -1.62 6.36
CA ILE A 29 -30.31 -2.81 5.55
C ILE A 29 -31.23 -3.82 6.25
N ASN A 30 -32.12 -4.46 5.48
CA ASN A 30 -33.05 -5.49 5.93
C ASN A 30 -33.98 -5.08 7.08
N LYS A 31 -34.31 -3.79 7.22
CA LYS A 31 -35.29 -3.30 8.20
C LYS A 31 -36.50 -2.66 7.53
N PRO A 32 -37.71 -2.84 8.08
CA PRO A 32 -38.92 -2.21 7.56
C PRO A 32 -38.75 -0.68 7.42
N VAL A 33 -39.26 -0.11 6.33
CA VAL A 33 -39.26 1.34 6.10
C VAL A 33 -40.56 1.78 5.44
N THR A 34 -41.02 2.96 5.85
CA THR A 34 -42.09 3.70 5.18
C THR A 34 -41.53 4.96 4.52
N LEU A 35 -41.66 5.05 3.20
CA LEU A 35 -41.36 6.25 2.41
C LEU A 35 -42.64 7.04 2.24
N LYS A 36 -42.61 8.37 2.39
CA LYS A 36 -43.81 9.20 2.25
C LYS A 36 -43.50 10.62 1.81
N GLY A 37 -44.52 11.33 1.34
CA GLY A 37 -44.44 12.73 1.00
C GLY A 37 -45.79 13.32 0.59
N THR A 38 -45.77 14.55 0.09
CA THR A 38 -46.97 15.27 -0.38
C THR A 38 -46.90 15.57 -1.86
N TYR A 39 -48.03 15.85 -2.48
CA TYR A 39 -48.16 16.30 -3.86
C TYR A 39 -49.44 17.13 -4.03
N ASP A 40 -49.50 17.94 -5.07
CA ASP A 40 -50.70 18.71 -5.43
C ASP A 40 -51.71 17.83 -6.18
N ALA A 41 -52.73 17.35 -5.47
CA ALA A 41 -53.77 16.48 -6.00
C ALA A 41 -54.71 17.16 -7.00
N THR A 42 -54.69 18.50 -7.11
CA THR A 42 -55.48 19.21 -8.12
C THR A 42 -54.86 19.13 -9.52
N ARG A 43 -53.55 18.87 -9.58
CA ARG A 43 -52.77 18.84 -10.83
C ARG A 43 -52.28 17.43 -11.19
N ILE A 44 -51.91 16.65 -10.18
CA ILE A 44 -51.31 15.31 -10.37
C ILE A 44 -52.39 14.27 -10.10
N ALA A 45 -52.84 13.60 -11.16
CA ALA A 45 -53.82 12.53 -11.09
C ALA A 45 -53.20 11.19 -10.65
N GLN A 46 -51.91 10.98 -10.95
CA GLN A 46 -51.20 9.75 -10.59
C GLN A 46 -49.76 10.03 -10.15
N VAL A 47 -49.34 9.38 -9.06
CA VAL A 47 -47.96 9.39 -8.57
C VAL A 47 -47.36 8.00 -8.72
N THR A 48 -46.15 7.92 -9.26
CA THR A 48 -45.36 6.68 -9.31
C THR A 48 -44.00 6.91 -8.68
N LEU A 49 -43.44 5.85 -8.08
CA LEU A 49 -42.12 5.88 -7.46
C LEU A 49 -41.31 4.67 -7.94
N SER A 50 -40.05 4.88 -8.33
CA SER A 50 -39.10 3.82 -8.59
C SER A 50 -37.79 4.05 -7.84
N ALA A 51 -37.20 2.98 -7.29
CA ALA A 51 -35.84 3.02 -6.79
C ALA A 51 -34.86 2.77 -7.93
N GLU A 52 -33.86 3.64 -8.03
CA GLU A 52 -32.73 3.54 -8.94
C GLU A 52 -33.11 3.43 -10.42
N ASP A 53 -34.28 3.96 -10.79
CA ASP A 53 -34.86 3.86 -12.13
C ASP A 53 -35.11 2.42 -12.63
N LYS A 54 -35.00 1.44 -11.74
CA LYS A 54 -35.05 0.00 -12.05
C LYS A 54 -36.15 -0.74 -11.31
N PHE A 55 -36.40 -0.37 -10.06
CA PHE A 55 -37.30 -1.12 -9.18
C PHE A 55 -38.57 -0.30 -8.90
N PRO A 56 -39.70 -0.57 -9.59
CA PRO A 56 -40.95 0.12 -9.30
C PRO A 56 -41.42 -0.22 -7.88
N LEU A 57 -41.92 0.79 -7.17
CA LEU A 57 -42.42 0.67 -5.81
C LEU A 57 -43.93 0.89 -5.78
N ASN A 58 -44.64 0.11 -4.97
CA ASN A 58 -46.09 0.19 -4.84
C ASN A 58 -46.48 1.44 -4.04
N VAL A 59 -46.93 2.48 -4.74
CA VAL A 59 -47.38 3.74 -4.15
C VAL A 59 -48.85 3.66 -3.78
N THR A 60 -49.18 4.00 -2.53
CA THR A 60 -50.53 4.33 -2.11
C THR A 60 -50.69 5.85 -2.03
N THR A 61 -51.85 6.38 -2.41
CA THR A 61 -52.13 7.81 -2.35
C THR A 61 -53.42 8.10 -1.59
N SER A 62 -53.45 9.21 -0.86
CA SER A 62 -54.63 9.68 -0.13
C SER A 62 -54.54 11.19 0.10
N ASN A 63 -55.54 11.96 -0.33
CA ASN A 63 -55.67 13.40 -0.07
C ASN A 63 -54.37 14.22 -0.24
N GLY A 64 -53.71 14.11 -1.41
CA GLY A 64 -52.45 14.84 -1.67
C GLY A 64 -51.21 14.30 -0.95
N THR A 65 -51.29 13.09 -0.38
CA THR A 65 -50.14 12.37 0.21
C THR A 65 -49.88 11.08 -0.54
N TRP A 66 -48.60 10.71 -0.62
CA TRP A 66 -48.15 9.44 -1.21
C TRP A 66 -47.32 8.67 -0.18
N GLN A 67 -47.40 7.34 -0.22
CA GLN A 67 -46.69 6.46 0.68
C GLN A 67 -46.25 5.16 -0.02
N VAL A 68 -45.12 4.61 0.39
CA VAL A 68 -44.67 3.24 0.08
C VAL A 68 -44.24 2.57 1.37
N THR A 69 -44.79 1.39 1.65
CA THR A 69 -44.37 0.55 2.78
C THR A 69 -43.52 -0.61 2.26
N MET A 70 -42.29 -0.73 2.76
CA MET A 70 -41.36 -1.79 2.40
C MET A 70 -41.05 -2.62 3.66
N PRO A 71 -41.77 -3.73 3.91
CA PRO A 71 -41.64 -4.50 5.16
C PRO A 71 -40.26 -5.12 5.36
N ASN A 72 -39.55 -5.46 4.28
CA ASN A 72 -38.19 -5.99 4.33
C ASN A 72 -37.12 -4.90 4.11
N GLY A 73 -37.54 -3.67 3.80
CA GLY A 73 -36.67 -2.56 3.46
C GLY A 73 -35.73 -2.80 2.28
N PHE A 74 -34.57 -2.16 2.34
CA PHE A 74 -33.53 -2.29 1.33
C PHE A 74 -32.59 -3.44 1.68
N SER A 75 -32.29 -4.28 0.70
CA SER A 75 -31.43 -5.47 0.87
C SER A 75 -29.94 -5.21 0.68
N THR A 76 -29.56 -3.98 0.31
CA THR A 76 -28.16 -3.61 0.03
C THR A 76 -27.85 -2.22 0.56
N ALA A 77 -26.70 -2.06 1.22
CA ALA A 77 -26.24 -0.79 1.74
C ALA A 77 -25.72 0.16 0.64
N GLY A 78 -25.76 1.47 0.89
CA GLY A 78 -25.27 2.53 0.03
C GLY A 78 -26.24 3.67 -0.21
N SER A 79 -25.78 4.68 -0.95
CA SER A 79 -26.67 5.74 -1.45
C SER A 79 -27.62 5.15 -2.50
N ARG A 80 -28.91 5.45 -2.38
CA ARG A 80 -29.97 5.10 -3.31
C ARG A 80 -30.70 6.36 -3.72
N TRP A 81 -31.34 6.33 -4.89
CA TRP A 81 -32.22 7.39 -5.31
C TRP A 81 -33.61 6.85 -5.64
N LEU A 82 -34.62 7.65 -5.35
CA LEU A 82 -36.03 7.40 -5.56
C LEU A 82 -36.51 8.41 -6.59
N ARG A 83 -36.94 7.95 -7.76
CA ARG A 83 -37.54 8.81 -8.77
C ARG A 83 -39.05 8.83 -8.60
N LEU A 84 -39.58 9.99 -8.25
CA LEU A 84 -41.01 10.24 -8.18
C LEU A 84 -41.46 10.94 -9.46
N LYS A 85 -42.46 10.37 -10.14
CA LYS A 85 -43.09 10.98 -11.30
C LYS A 85 -44.55 11.27 -11.01
N GLY A 86 -44.99 12.46 -11.39
CA GLY A 86 -46.39 12.88 -11.34
C GLY A 86 -46.94 13.02 -12.75
N VAL A 87 -48.13 12.48 -12.96
CA VAL A 87 -48.84 12.47 -14.23
C VAL A 87 -50.16 13.21 -14.07
N ASP A 88 -50.53 14.04 -15.04
CA ASP A 88 -51.83 14.71 -15.06
C ASP A 88 -52.96 13.77 -15.51
N SER A 89 -54.20 14.26 -15.50
CA SER A 89 -55.39 13.49 -15.90
C SER A 89 -55.40 13.07 -17.37
N ALA A 90 -54.60 13.72 -18.22
CA ALA A 90 -54.43 13.37 -19.63
C ALA A 90 -53.29 12.35 -19.85
N GLY A 91 -52.64 11.89 -18.78
CA GLY A 91 -51.54 10.93 -18.86
C GLY A 91 -50.18 11.56 -19.23
N LYS A 92 -50.07 12.89 -19.23
CA LYS A 92 -48.81 13.60 -19.49
C LYS A 92 -47.99 13.71 -18.22
N MET A 93 -46.69 13.40 -18.31
CA MET A 93 -45.75 13.62 -17.21
C MET A 93 -45.56 15.13 -16.99
N ILE A 94 -45.88 15.58 -15.79
CA ILE A 94 -45.78 16.98 -15.38
C ILE A 94 -44.79 17.18 -14.21
N GLU A 95 -44.33 16.09 -13.59
CA GLU A 95 -43.34 16.09 -12.52
C GLU A 95 -42.35 14.94 -12.67
N ASN A 96 -41.08 15.21 -12.37
CA ASN A 96 -40.01 14.22 -12.36
C ASN A 96 -38.94 14.64 -11.36
N ARG A 97 -38.99 14.09 -10.15
CA ARG A 97 -38.09 14.45 -9.05
C ARG A 97 -37.30 13.25 -8.57
N VAL A 98 -36.10 13.51 -8.07
CA VAL A 98 -35.22 12.50 -7.50
C VAL A 98 -34.94 12.83 -6.03
N PHE A 99 -35.22 11.89 -5.15
CA PHE A 99 -34.89 11.96 -3.73
C PHE A 99 -33.79 10.97 -3.41
N TYR A 100 -32.88 11.31 -2.52
CA TYR A 100 -31.78 10.44 -2.13
C TYR A 100 -32.01 9.88 -0.74
N ILE A 101 -31.65 8.61 -0.55
CA ILE A 101 -31.70 7.92 0.73
C ILE A 101 -30.42 7.12 0.93
N THR A 102 -29.90 7.11 2.15
CA THR A 102 -28.75 6.27 2.51
C THR A 102 -29.25 4.98 3.15
N VAL A 103 -28.81 3.83 2.65
CA VAL A 103 -29.01 2.53 3.31
C VAL A 103 -27.74 2.18 4.06
N SER A 104 -27.78 2.19 5.38
CA SER A 104 -26.63 1.85 6.22
C SER A 104 -26.58 0.35 6.51
N SER A 105 -25.37 -0.21 6.55
CA SER A 105 -25.09 -1.52 7.13
C SER A 105 -24.69 -1.45 8.60
N ASP A 106 -24.44 -0.25 9.12
CA ASP A 106 -24.00 -0.02 10.49
C ASP A 106 -25.17 0.41 11.38
N PRO A 107 -25.64 -0.46 12.29
CA PRO A 107 -26.72 -0.13 13.22
C PRO A 107 -26.28 0.82 14.34
N LEU A 108 -24.99 1.05 14.57
CA LEU A 108 -24.50 1.92 15.64
C LEU A 108 -24.56 3.40 15.28
N THR A 109 -24.52 3.71 13.98
CA THR A 109 -24.62 5.07 13.45
C THR A 109 -25.98 5.38 12.85
N ILE A 110 -26.92 4.43 12.83
CA ILE A 110 -28.25 4.65 12.26
C ILE A 110 -29.06 5.64 13.10
N GLY A 111 -29.69 6.62 12.43
CA GLY A 111 -30.44 7.69 13.09
C GLY A 111 -29.56 8.80 13.66
N GLN A 112 -28.24 8.65 13.68
CA GLN A 112 -27.33 9.75 13.97
C GLN A 112 -27.18 10.61 12.72
N SER A 113 -27.51 11.90 12.87
CA SER A 113 -27.37 12.85 11.77
C SER A 113 -25.89 13.14 11.51
N LEU A 114 -25.54 13.33 10.23
CA LEU A 114 -24.26 13.96 9.91
C LEU A 114 -24.28 15.37 10.47
N THR A 115 -23.19 15.74 11.14
CA THR A 115 -23.01 17.03 11.77
C THR A 115 -21.72 17.64 11.27
N LEU A 116 -21.75 18.93 10.97
CA LEU A 116 -20.55 19.71 10.66
C LEU A 116 -20.30 20.68 11.80
N LYS A 117 -19.15 20.57 12.45
CA LYS A 117 -18.68 21.56 13.43
C LYS A 117 -17.66 22.48 12.78
N VAL A 118 -17.83 23.78 12.91
CA VAL A 118 -16.85 24.78 12.49
C VAL A 118 -15.78 24.90 13.57
N LEU A 119 -14.52 24.62 13.21
CA LEU A 119 -13.39 24.61 14.14
C LEU A 119 -12.72 25.98 14.23
N GLN A 120 -12.74 26.75 13.15
CA GLN A 120 -12.20 28.09 13.07
C GLN A 120 -13.11 29.00 12.24
N ASP A 121 -13.07 30.31 12.48
CA ASP A 121 -13.76 31.31 11.65
C ASP A 121 -13.44 31.09 10.17
N THR A 122 -14.48 30.89 9.36
CA THR A 122 -14.34 30.50 7.95
C THR A 122 -15.52 31.00 7.13
N PHE A 123 -15.43 30.90 5.80
CA PHE A 123 -16.53 31.26 4.92
C PHE A 123 -17.29 30.03 4.44
N PHE A 124 -18.61 30.05 4.55
CA PHE A 124 -19.50 29.21 3.75
C PHE A 124 -19.70 29.86 2.39
N LYS A 125 -19.40 29.12 1.32
CA LYS A 125 -19.24 29.68 -0.02
C LYS A 125 -20.16 29.03 -1.04
N ALA A 126 -20.54 29.77 -2.07
CA ALA A 126 -21.29 29.25 -3.21
C ALA A 126 -20.42 28.41 -4.18
N ALA A 127 -19.08 28.53 -4.10
CA ALA A 127 -18.13 27.79 -4.94
C ALA A 127 -16.86 27.41 -4.14
N PRO A 128 -16.12 26.35 -4.54
CA PRO A 128 -14.88 25.92 -3.90
C PRO A 128 -13.68 26.78 -4.35
N ALA A 129 -13.81 28.11 -4.24
CA ALA A 129 -12.79 29.09 -4.62
C ALA A 129 -12.22 29.81 -3.40
N ASP A 130 -11.10 30.50 -3.57
CA ASP A 130 -10.57 31.40 -2.53
C ASP A 130 -11.65 32.44 -2.16
N SER A 131 -11.84 32.69 -0.87
CA SER A 131 -12.83 33.66 -0.40
C SER A 131 -12.58 35.09 -0.89
N SER A 132 -11.33 35.43 -1.23
CA SER A 132 -10.95 36.73 -1.78
C SER A 132 -11.49 36.94 -3.20
N THR A 133 -11.73 35.87 -3.96
CA THR A 133 -12.25 35.95 -5.34
C THR A 133 -13.78 35.94 -5.40
N LEU A 134 -14.46 35.82 -4.24
CA LEU A 134 -15.91 35.73 -4.15
C LEU A 134 -16.51 37.04 -3.63
N THR A 135 -17.63 37.44 -4.22
CA THR A 135 -18.45 38.57 -3.77
C THR A 135 -19.16 38.26 -2.45
N ASP A 136 -19.68 39.28 -1.77
CA ASP A 136 -20.40 39.11 -0.50
C ASP A 136 -21.75 38.38 -0.66
N GLN A 137 -22.28 38.28 -1.88
CA GLN A 137 -23.43 37.42 -2.18
C GLN A 137 -23.05 35.94 -2.37
N GLN A 138 -21.76 35.64 -2.48
CA GLN A 138 -21.23 34.30 -2.75
C GLN A 138 -20.46 33.72 -1.56
N LYS A 139 -20.33 34.45 -0.45
CA LYS A 139 -19.71 33.98 0.79
C LYS A 139 -20.40 34.53 2.04
N VAL A 140 -20.40 33.75 3.10
CA VAL A 140 -20.89 34.13 4.44
C VAL A 140 -19.86 33.74 5.47
N LEU A 141 -19.47 34.69 6.33
CA LEU A 141 -18.61 34.37 7.47
C LEU A 141 -19.41 33.54 8.48
N VAL A 142 -18.83 32.41 8.87
CA VAL A 142 -19.36 31.47 9.85
C VAL A 142 -18.31 31.34 10.97
N LYS A 143 -18.75 31.53 12.20
CA LYS A 143 -17.88 31.61 13.37
C LYS A 143 -17.51 30.24 13.91
N ALA A 144 -16.32 30.15 14.48
CA ALA A 144 -15.85 28.96 15.19
C ALA A 144 -16.86 28.52 16.26
N GLY A 145 -17.04 27.21 16.40
CA GLY A 145 -17.97 26.59 17.36
C GLY A 145 -19.38 26.34 16.81
N GLN A 146 -19.78 26.99 15.71
CA GLN A 146 -21.09 26.74 15.11
C GLN A 146 -21.20 25.30 14.58
N THR A 147 -22.38 24.71 14.69
CA THR A 147 -22.67 23.34 14.23
C THR A 147 -23.88 23.32 13.31
N PHE A 148 -23.80 22.51 12.26
CA PHE A 148 -24.82 22.40 11.23
C PHE A 148 -25.23 20.94 11.04
N SER A 149 -26.51 20.72 10.75
CA SER A 149 -26.98 19.42 10.30
C SER A 149 -26.61 19.23 8.84
N VAL A 150 -26.16 18.06 8.45
CA VAL A 150 -25.74 17.78 7.06
C VAL A 150 -26.64 16.70 6.47
N ASN A 151 -27.27 17.01 5.35
CA ASN A 151 -28.03 16.05 4.57
C ASN A 151 -27.11 15.20 3.68
N ARG A 152 -26.16 15.86 3.02
CA ARG A 152 -25.22 15.23 2.08
C ARG A 152 -23.89 15.97 2.09
N TYR A 153 -22.83 15.25 1.74
CA TYR A 153 -21.53 15.84 1.57
C TYR A 153 -20.74 15.23 0.40
N GLY A 154 -19.68 15.91 0.03
CA GLY A 154 -18.58 15.43 -0.80
C GLY A 154 -17.33 16.24 -0.48
N SER A 155 -16.23 15.94 -1.16
CA SER A 155 -15.01 16.75 -1.11
C SER A 155 -14.57 17.09 -2.52
N ILE A 156 -14.08 18.31 -2.71
CA ILE A 156 -13.50 18.79 -3.97
C ILE A 156 -12.54 19.94 -3.67
N ASP A 157 -11.35 19.92 -4.27
CA ASP A 157 -10.37 21.02 -4.25
C ASP A 157 -10.12 21.63 -2.86
N GLY A 158 -9.91 20.80 -1.82
CA GLY A 158 -9.67 21.26 -0.44
C GLY A 158 -10.92 21.81 0.27
N HIS A 159 -12.11 21.51 -0.24
CA HIS A 159 -13.37 21.94 0.34
C HIS A 159 -14.29 20.75 0.63
N VAL A 160 -14.98 20.82 1.77
CA VAL A 160 -16.14 19.97 2.01
C VAL A 160 -17.34 20.62 1.34
N LYS A 161 -17.87 19.95 0.33
CA LYS A 161 -19.12 20.30 -0.37
C LYS A 161 -20.28 19.76 0.42
N LEU A 162 -21.28 20.58 0.75
CA LEU A 162 -22.36 20.20 1.64
C LEU A 162 -23.73 20.58 1.09
N GLU A 163 -24.71 19.73 1.39
CA GLU A 163 -26.12 20.10 1.47
C GLU A 163 -26.50 20.05 2.95
N LEU A 164 -26.71 21.21 3.55
CA LEU A 164 -27.06 21.41 4.96
C LEU A 164 -28.56 21.16 5.21
N GLY A 165 -28.89 20.86 6.47
CA GLY A 165 -30.26 20.77 6.96
C GLY A 165 -30.94 22.14 7.04
N GLU A 166 -30.16 23.19 7.29
CA GLU A 166 -30.60 24.58 7.37
C GLU A 166 -30.07 25.42 6.20
N THR A 167 -30.70 26.58 5.95
CA THR A 167 -30.25 27.57 4.97
C THR A 167 -29.37 28.63 5.64
N ILE A 168 -28.26 28.99 4.99
CA ILE A 168 -27.38 30.08 5.40
C ILE A 168 -27.48 31.17 4.33
N ALA A 169 -28.21 32.25 4.62
CA ALA A 169 -28.37 33.37 3.68
C ALA A 169 -27.04 34.13 3.47
N PRO A 170 -26.71 34.55 2.23
CA PRO A 170 -27.50 34.46 1.01
C PRO A 170 -27.26 33.18 0.19
N ILE A 171 -26.38 32.27 0.63
CA ILE A 171 -25.94 31.09 -0.13
C ILE A 171 -27.04 30.02 -0.25
N GLY A 172 -27.84 29.85 0.80
CA GLY A 172 -28.84 28.79 0.89
C GLY A 172 -28.31 27.58 1.66
N ASN A 173 -28.84 26.39 1.37
CA ASN A 173 -28.46 25.14 2.06
C ASN A 173 -27.34 24.37 1.35
N PHE A 174 -26.93 24.77 0.16
CA PHE A 174 -25.89 24.09 -0.60
C PHE A 174 -24.68 25.00 -0.77
N GLY A 175 -23.50 24.50 -0.41
CA GLY A 175 -22.27 25.29 -0.48
C GLY A 175 -21.04 24.54 -0.01
N TYR A 176 -20.00 25.30 0.28
CA TYR A 176 -18.64 24.80 0.49
C TYR A 176 -18.00 25.44 1.72
N PHE A 177 -17.38 24.62 2.56
CA PHE A 177 -16.43 25.08 3.57
C PHE A 177 -15.02 24.64 3.18
N TYR A 178 -14.02 25.43 3.55
CA TYR A 178 -12.63 24.96 3.51
C TYR A 178 -12.46 23.83 4.52
N ASP A 179 -11.91 22.70 4.09
CA ASP A 179 -12.01 21.45 4.83
C ASP A 179 -11.25 21.44 6.17
N SER A 180 -10.08 22.06 6.25
CA SER A 180 -9.29 22.15 7.49
C SER A 180 -9.95 23.03 8.57
N HIS A 181 -10.95 23.85 8.19
CA HIS A 181 -11.65 24.72 9.14
C HIS A 181 -12.88 24.04 9.75
N VAL A 182 -13.24 22.83 9.32
CA VAL A 182 -14.47 22.15 9.70
C VAL A 182 -14.26 20.67 10.02
N GLN A 183 -15.12 20.11 10.85
CA GLN A 183 -15.13 18.69 11.17
C GLN A 183 -16.50 18.11 10.81
N LEU A 184 -16.52 17.16 9.87
CA LEU A 184 -17.69 16.36 9.59
C LEU A 184 -17.68 15.11 10.47
N SER A 185 -18.78 14.82 11.13
CA SER A 185 -18.95 13.66 11.99
C SER A 185 -20.31 12.99 11.82
N LYS A 186 -20.35 11.70 12.12
CA LYS A 186 -21.58 10.93 12.30
C LYS A 186 -21.51 10.21 13.63
N GLY A 187 -22.20 10.75 14.64
CA GLY A 187 -21.96 10.41 16.04
C GLY A 187 -20.51 10.62 16.44
N THR A 188 -19.85 9.56 16.90
CA THR A 188 -18.44 9.58 17.30
C THR A 188 -17.48 9.39 16.12
N GLN A 189 -17.96 8.96 14.95
CA GLN A 189 -17.12 8.79 13.77
C GLN A 189 -16.81 10.16 13.16
N ILE A 190 -15.52 10.43 12.94
CA ILE A 190 -15.06 11.66 12.29
C ILE A 190 -14.54 11.35 10.90
N PHE A 191 -14.99 12.11 9.90
CA PHE A 191 -14.53 11.99 8.52
C PHE A 191 -13.31 12.90 8.29
N ARG A 192 -12.29 12.37 7.62
CA ARG A 192 -10.99 13.00 7.41
C ARG A 192 -10.70 13.17 5.92
N PHE A 193 -10.80 14.40 5.43
CA PHE A 193 -10.55 14.73 4.02
C PHE A 193 -9.11 15.14 3.74
N ASN A 194 -8.42 15.66 4.76
CA ASN A 194 -6.99 15.94 4.72
C ASN A 194 -6.20 14.84 5.41
N LEU A 195 -5.06 14.50 4.81
CA LEU A 195 -4.17 13.48 5.36
C LEU A 195 -3.62 13.90 6.72
N GLU A 196 -3.39 15.18 6.95
CA GLU A 196 -2.83 15.72 8.20
C GLU A 196 -3.74 15.43 9.40
N ASP A 197 -5.07 15.48 9.20
CA ASP A 197 -6.08 15.25 10.23
C ASP A 197 -6.28 13.76 10.59
N VAL A 198 -5.68 12.85 9.81
CA VAL A 198 -5.78 11.41 10.06
C VAL A 198 -4.85 11.06 11.23
N PRO A 199 -5.36 10.56 12.37
CA PRO A 199 -4.52 10.28 13.53
C PRO A 199 -3.49 9.19 13.23
N ASN A 200 -2.43 9.09 14.04
CA ASN A 200 -1.60 7.89 14.01
C ASN A 200 -2.34 6.76 14.74
N VAL A 201 -2.16 5.54 14.26
CA VAL A 201 -2.73 4.32 14.86
C VAL A 201 -1.61 3.39 15.30
N SER A 202 -1.89 2.52 16.26
CA SER A 202 -0.93 1.51 16.77
C SER A 202 -0.80 0.28 15.86
N VAL A 203 -1.50 0.26 14.73
CA VAL A 203 -1.38 -0.79 13.70
C VAL A 203 -0.47 -0.35 12.56
N THR A 204 -0.31 -1.21 11.54
CA THR A 204 0.59 -0.98 10.41
C THR A 204 0.35 0.34 9.69
N ALA A 205 -0.89 0.69 9.38
CA ALA A 205 -1.24 1.92 8.66
C ALA A 205 -2.73 2.28 8.81
N GLN A 206 -3.12 3.42 8.25
CA GLN A 206 -4.51 3.78 7.97
C GLN A 206 -4.76 3.85 6.47
N LEU A 207 -5.86 3.27 6.01
CA LEU A 207 -6.44 3.54 4.70
C LEU A 207 -7.37 4.74 4.82
N VAL A 208 -7.21 5.73 3.95
CA VAL A 208 -8.04 6.94 3.85
C VAL A 208 -8.75 6.91 2.52
N ILE A 209 -10.07 7.07 2.51
CA ILE A 209 -10.85 7.13 1.28
C ILE A 209 -10.99 8.60 0.87
N ASN A 210 -10.42 8.96 -0.27
CA ASN A 210 -10.47 10.34 -0.76
C ASN A 210 -11.71 10.58 -1.63
N THR A 211 -12.09 9.55 -2.38
CA THR A 211 -13.24 9.59 -3.29
C THR A 211 -14.14 8.42 -2.97
N THR A 212 -15.44 8.69 -2.80
CA THR A 212 -16.44 7.65 -2.56
C THR A 212 -16.32 6.55 -3.61
N THR A 213 -16.12 5.32 -3.14
CA THR A 213 -15.78 4.17 -3.97
C THR A 213 -16.32 2.89 -3.35
N ILE A 214 -15.90 1.75 -3.92
CA ILE A 214 -16.27 0.41 -3.47
C ILE A 214 -15.00 -0.32 -3.04
N LEU A 215 -15.00 -0.81 -1.80
CA LEU A 215 -14.07 -1.85 -1.36
C LEU A 215 -14.57 -3.19 -1.92
N LYS A 216 -13.70 -3.88 -2.66
CA LYS A 216 -14.02 -5.13 -3.36
C LYS A 216 -13.32 -6.30 -2.68
N ALA A 217 -13.96 -7.44 -2.53
CA ALA A 217 -13.34 -8.65 -1.98
C ALA A 217 -12.30 -9.27 -2.95
N LYS A 218 -12.41 -8.96 -4.26
CA LYS A 218 -11.48 -9.41 -5.30
C LYS A 218 -11.30 -8.33 -6.37
N LEU A 219 -10.22 -8.46 -7.15
CA LEU A 219 -10.00 -7.64 -8.34
C LEU A 219 -11.07 -7.93 -9.42
N GLY A 220 -11.32 -6.94 -10.27
CA GLY A 220 -12.36 -6.98 -11.30
C GLY A 220 -13.35 -5.82 -11.22
N ASP A 221 -14.34 -5.84 -12.11
CA ASP A 221 -15.44 -4.87 -12.10
C ASP A 221 -16.38 -5.13 -10.91
N SER A 222 -16.65 -4.08 -10.13
CA SER A 222 -17.60 -4.11 -9.01
C SER A 222 -19.03 -4.46 -9.40
N SER A 223 -19.41 -4.25 -10.67
CA SER A 223 -20.75 -4.56 -11.17
C SER A 223 -21.03 -6.07 -11.16
N THR A 224 -20.00 -6.90 -11.33
CA THR A 224 -20.12 -8.36 -11.38
C THR A 224 -19.99 -9.04 -10.01
N LEU A 225 -19.64 -8.28 -8.96
CA LEU A 225 -19.48 -8.79 -7.61
C LEU A 225 -20.83 -8.92 -6.89
N ALA A 226 -21.01 -10.02 -6.16
CA ALA A 226 -22.14 -10.22 -5.26
C ALA A 226 -22.15 -9.18 -4.13
N ALA A 227 -23.31 -8.98 -3.48
CA ALA A 227 -23.48 -7.95 -2.46
C ALA A 227 -22.54 -8.12 -1.25
N ASN A 228 -22.22 -9.36 -0.86
CA ASN A 228 -21.26 -9.67 0.21
C ASN A 228 -19.79 -9.53 -0.22
N GLN A 229 -19.52 -9.33 -1.52
CA GLN A 229 -18.17 -9.15 -2.07
C GLN A 229 -17.82 -7.68 -2.31
N LYS A 230 -18.70 -6.76 -1.93
CA LYS A 230 -18.48 -5.33 -2.11
C LYS A 230 -19.13 -4.52 -1.00
N ILE A 231 -18.46 -3.47 -0.56
CA ILE A 231 -19.04 -2.49 0.35
C ILE A 231 -18.67 -1.07 -0.09
N ASN A 232 -19.59 -0.13 0.09
CA ASN A 232 -19.32 1.27 -0.17
C ASN A 232 -18.34 1.81 0.87
N ALA A 233 -17.32 2.50 0.39
CA ALA A 233 -16.35 3.23 1.18
C ALA A 233 -16.51 4.71 0.83
N VAL A 234 -16.95 5.52 1.79
CA VAL A 234 -17.33 6.91 1.54
C VAL A 234 -16.11 7.81 1.70
N ALA A 235 -16.02 8.87 0.89
CA ALA A 235 -14.98 9.88 1.03
C ALA A 235 -14.88 10.37 2.49
N GLY A 236 -13.67 10.55 2.99
CA GLY A 236 -13.38 10.91 4.37
C GLY A 236 -13.36 9.74 5.36
N GLN A 237 -13.81 8.54 4.98
CA GLN A 237 -13.70 7.40 5.88
C GLN A 237 -12.24 6.93 6.00
N THR A 238 -11.89 6.50 7.21
CA THR A 238 -10.58 5.92 7.52
C THR A 238 -10.75 4.51 8.08
N TYR A 239 -9.87 3.59 7.68
CA TYR A 239 -9.82 2.23 8.20
C TYR A 239 -8.42 1.95 8.74
N ALA A 240 -8.33 1.45 9.98
CA ALA A 240 -7.10 0.88 10.48
C ALA A 240 -6.77 -0.40 9.68
N ILE A 241 -5.53 -0.52 9.20
CA ILE A 241 -5.08 -1.67 8.42
C ILE A 241 -3.82 -2.29 9.03
N THR A 242 -3.74 -3.62 9.04
CA THR A 242 -2.58 -4.40 9.47
C THR A 242 -1.68 -4.77 8.30
N GLY A 243 -2.14 -4.58 7.07
CA GLY A 243 -1.32 -4.81 5.88
C GLY A 243 -1.85 -4.18 4.61
N TYR A 244 -0.97 -4.03 3.63
CA TYR A 244 -1.33 -3.58 2.29
C TYR A 244 -0.43 -4.21 1.21
N ALA A 245 -0.85 -4.15 -0.05
CA ALA A 245 -0.03 -4.47 -1.22
C ALA A 245 -0.49 -3.65 -2.42
N CYS A 246 0.44 -3.25 -3.30
CA CYS A 246 0.11 -2.58 -4.55
C CYS A 246 0.00 -3.63 -5.67
N VAL A 247 -1.18 -3.76 -6.28
CA VAL A 247 -1.42 -4.77 -7.30
C VAL A 247 -2.47 -4.30 -8.30
N ASN A 248 -2.18 -4.39 -9.61
CA ASN A 248 -3.11 -4.14 -10.71
C ASN A 248 -3.95 -2.85 -10.55
N GLY A 249 -3.31 -1.73 -10.21
CA GLY A 249 -3.98 -0.45 -10.00
C GLY A 249 -4.84 -0.38 -8.73
N HIS A 250 -4.65 -1.26 -7.75
CA HIS A 250 -5.38 -1.25 -6.49
C HIS A 250 -4.45 -1.43 -5.30
N PHE A 251 -4.79 -0.80 -4.18
CA PHE A 251 -4.32 -1.27 -2.90
C PHE A 251 -5.15 -2.49 -2.50
N ARG A 252 -4.51 -3.64 -2.31
CA ARG A 252 -5.06 -4.73 -1.50
C ARG A 252 -4.77 -4.38 -0.04
N VAL A 253 -5.76 -4.38 0.82
CA VAL A 253 -5.62 -4.05 2.25
C VAL A 253 -6.10 -5.19 3.13
N LYS A 254 -5.46 -5.36 4.28
CA LYS A 254 -5.91 -6.17 5.40
C LYS A 254 -6.37 -5.23 6.51
N LEU A 255 -7.68 -5.15 6.73
CA LEU A 255 -8.29 -4.35 7.77
C LEU A 255 -7.95 -4.93 9.14
N ALA A 256 -7.73 -4.05 10.11
CA ALA A 256 -7.51 -4.45 11.50
C ALA A 256 -8.79 -5.06 12.10
N GLU A 257 -9.94 -4.45 11.79
CA GLU A 257 -11.26 -4.94 12.19
C GLU A 257 -12.05 -5.39 10.95
N PRO A 258 -12.61 -6.62 10.97
CA PRO A 258 -13.43 -7.10 9.87
C PRO A 258 -14.71 -6.28 9.74
N ILE A 259 -15.09 -5.97 8.50
CA ILE A 259 -16.38 -5.36 8.20
C ILE A 259 -17.44 -6.48 8.15
N ALA A 260 -18.51 -6.32 8.93
CA ALA A 260 -19.60 -7.29 8.97
C ALA A 260 -20.15 -7.60 7.58
N GLY A 261 -20.20 -8.89 7.22
CA GLY A 261 -20.69 -9.37 5.91
C GLY A 261 -19.73 -9.20 4.73
N PHE A 262 -18.60 -8.50 4.90
CA PHE A 262 -17.56 -8.32 3.86
C PHE A 262 -16.25 -9.04 4.21
N GLY A 263 -15.87 -9.03 5.49
CA GLY A 263 -14.61 -9.57 5.99
C GLY A 263 -13.53 -8.50 6.17
N ASP A 264 -12.28 -8.93 6.25
CA ASP A 264 -11.14 -8.08 6.62
C ASP A 264 -10.17 -7.80 5.46
N THR A 265 -10.45 -8.29 4.25
CA THR A 265 -9.55 -8.15 3.10
C THR A 265 -10.30 -7.50 1.95
N GLY A 266 -9.73 -6.43 1.40
CA GLY A 266 -10.37 -5.68 0.32
C GLY A 266 -9.39 -5.09 -0.67
N PHE A 267 -9.90 -4.71 -1.83
CA PHE A 267 -9.20 -4.02 -2.90
C PHE A 267 -9.88 -2.68 -3.16
N VAL A 268 -9.10 -1.60 -3.17
CA VAL A 268 -9.56 -0.24 -3.45
C VAL A 268 -8.71 0.37 -4.55
N TYR A 269 -9.35 1.09 -5.47
CA TYR A 269 -8.66 1.76 -6.57
C TYR A 269 -7.75 2.85 -6.01
N TRP A 270 -6.46 2.82 -6.38
CA TRP A 270 -5.45 3.66 -5.70
C TRP A 270 -5.68 5.17 -5.88
N LYS A 271 -6.37 5.62 -6.94
CA LYS A 271 -6.66 7.05 -7.10
C LYS A 271 -7.75 7.55 -6.15
N PHE A 272 -8.51 6.64 -5.55
CA PHE A 272 -9.64 6.97 -4.68
C PHE A 272 -9.32 6.77 -3.20
N ALA A 273 -8.11 6.31 -2.88
CA ALA A 273 -7.68 6.10 -1.52
C ALA A 273 -6.18 6.35 -1.34
N GLN A 274 -5.78 6.64 -0.12
CA GLN A 274 -4.37 6.78 0.27
C GLN A 274 -4.08 5.89 1.47
N VAL A 275 -2.85 5.40 1.57
CA VAL A 275 -2.37 4.67 2.75
C VAL A 275 -1.46 5.61 3.55
N LYS A 276 -1.68 5.72 4.86
CA LYS A 276 -0.89 6.55 5.77
C LYS A 276 -0.21 5.70 6.82
N ARG A 277 1.09 5.90 7.04
CA ARG A 277 1.84 5.29 8.15
C ARG A 277 2.71 6.33 8.82
N ASN A 278 2.62 6.44 10.15
CA ASN A 278 3.43 7.35 10.97
C ASN A 278 3.47 8.80 10.41
N GLY A 279 2.29 9.38 10.17
CA GLY A 279 2.21 10.74 9.62
C GLY A 279 2.41 10.85 8.11
N LYS A 280 3.00 9.85 7.43
CA LYS A 280 3.42 9.94 6.03
C LYS A 280 2.53 9.14 5.09
N SER A 281 2.27 9.69 3.91
CA SER A 281 1.60 8.98 2.82
C SER A 281 2.52 7.89 2.26
N ILE A 282 1.95 6.73 1.99
CA ILE A 282 2.56 5.64 1.24
C ILE A 282 1.97 5.70 -0.17
N PRO A 283 2.79 6.05 -1.18
CA PRO A 283 2.32 6.13 -2.56
C PRO A 283 1.99 4.73 -3.09
N TYR A 284 1.11 4.69 -4.08
CA TYR A 284 0.95 3.50 -4.89
C TYR A 284 2.20 3.29 -5.75
N ASP A 285 2.84 2.14 -5.62
CA ASP A 285 3.99 1.74 -6.43
C ASP A 285 3.58 0.63 -7.40
N SER A 286 3.61 0.93 -8.70
CA SER A 286 3.28 -0.03 -9.76
C SER A 286 4.31 -1.15 -9.92
N ASP A 287 5.53 -0.95 -9.41
CA ASP A 287 6.62 -1.91 -9.43
C ASP A 287 6.87 -2.54 -8.05
N ALA A 288 5.93 -2.37 -7.12
CA ALA A 288 6.01 -2.96 -5.78
C ALA A 288 6.24 -4.47 -5.84
N LEU A 289 6.98 -4.99 -4.87
CA LEU A 289 7.20 -6.42 -4.73
C LEU A 289 5.98 -7.08 -4.09
N THR A 290 5.63 -8.25 -4.59
CA THR A 290 4.60 -9.11 -3.99
C THR A 290 5.06 -10.56 -3.96
N VAL A 291 4.55 -11.31 -2.99
CA VAL A 291 4.68 -12.76 -2.91
C VAL A 291 3.28 -13.37 -2.90
N THR A 292 3.05 -14.35 -3.76
CA THR A 292 1.81 -15.13 -3.79
C THR A 292 2.10 -16.58 -3.49
N ALA A 293 1.39 -17.18 -2.54
CA ALA A 293 1.50 -18.61 -2.27
C ALA A 293 0.84 -19.41 -3.41
N LEU A 294 1.58 -20.31 -4.04
CA LEU A 294 1.08 -21.19 -5.10
C LEU A 294 0.40 -22.42 -4.53
N THR A 295 0.91 -22.91 -3.40
CA THR A 295 0.34 -24.01 -2.61
C THR A 295 0.23 -23.57 -1.14
N PRO A 296 -0.56 -24.25 -0.31
CA PRO A 296 -0.53 -24.01 1.13
C PRO A 296 0.90 -24.25 1.64
N THR A 297 1.49 -23.25 2.30
CA THR A 297 2.90 -23.31 2.69
C THR A 297 3.14 -22.65 4.04
N ILE A 298 4.21 -23.08 4.72
CA ILE A 298 4.59 -22.53 6.02
C ILE A 298 5.51 -21.34 5.82
N PHE A 299 5.13 -20.21 6.41
CA PHE A 299 5.98 -19.05 6.60
C PHE A 299 6.72 -19.17 7.94
N LYS A 300 8.05 -19.19 7.88
CA LYS A 300 8.91 -19.66 8.97
C LYS A 300 9.78 -18.56 9.53
N LYS A 301 10.17 -18.61 10.80
CA LYS A 301 11.18 -17.70 11.38
C LYS A 301 12.61 -18.08 11.04
N ARG A 302 12.87 -19.35 10.71
CA ARG A 302 14.18 -19.87 10.35
C ARG A 302 14.07 -20.73 9.08
N PRO A 303 15.11 -20.75 8.22
CA PRO A 303 15.11 -21.51 6.97
C PRO A 303 15.44 -23.00 7.19
N ILE A 304 14.75 -23.65 8.12
CA ILE A 304 14.94 -25.07 8.44
C ILE A 304 13.64 -25.86 8.17
N ASP A 305 13.68 -27.17 8.39
CA ASP A 305 12.49 -28.01 8.31
C ASP A 305 11.42 -27.53 9.30
N SER A 306 10.18 -27.40 8.83
CA SER A 306 9.07 -26.89 9.64
C SER A 306 8.68 -27.80 10.81
N SER A 307 9.09 -29.07 10.80
CA SER A 307 8.93 -30.00 11.92
C SER A 307 9.80 -29.63 13.13
N GLN A 308 10.90 -28.90 12.91
CA GLN A 308 11.84 -28.46 13.94
C GLN A 308 11.50 -27.07 14.53
N LEU A 309 10.45 -26.43 14.01
CA LEU A 309 10.02 -25.09 14.44
C LEU A 309 8.95 -25.18 15.52
N GLN A 310 9.06 -24.30 16.51
CA GLN A 310 8.01 -24.09 17.49
C GLN A 310 6.77 -23.47 16.83
N ALA A 311 5.60 -23.59 17.47
CA ALA A 311 4.36 -23.02 16.95
C ALA A 311 4.44 -21.49 16.75
N SER A 312 5.14 -20.77 17.63
CA SER A 312 5.39 -19.32 17.51
C SER A 312 6.35 -18.94 16.37
N GLU A 313 7.11 -19.90 15.85
CA GLU A 313 8.09 -19.72 14.79
C GLU A 313 7.52 -20.01 13.40
N ARG A 314 6.23 -20.32 13.31
CA ARG A 314 5.57 -20.68 12.05
C ARG A 314 4.17 -20.11 11.97
N THR A 315 3.80 -19.69 10.77
CA THR A 315 2.41 -19.39 10.39
C THR A 315 2.16 -19.92 8.98
N SER A 316 0.93 -19.93 8.52
CA SER A 316 0.56 -20.53 7.23
C SER A 316 0.21 -19.46 6.21
N PHE A 317 0.74 -19.61 5.00
CA PHE A 317 0.21 -18.93 3.83
C PHE A 317 -0.80 -19.85 3.14
N THR A 318 -2.03 -19.37 3.02
CA THR A 318 -3.07 -20.02 2.23
C THR A 318 -2.79 -19.84 0.74
N ALA A 319 -2.94 -20.91 -0.04
CA ALA A 319 -2.78 -20.87 -1.49
C ALA A 319 -3.63 -19.75 -2.13
N GLY A 320 -3.07 -19.06 -3.12
CA GLY A 320 -3.67 -17.92 -3.79
C GLY A 320 -3.61 -16.60 -3.04
N THR A 321 -3.18 -16.58 -1.77
CA THR A 321 -3.06 -15.33 -1.00
C THR A 321 -1.86 -14.52 -1.48
N LEU A 322 -2.11 -13.23 -1.74
CA LEU A 322 -1.11 -12.26 -2.15
C LEU A 322 -0.75 -11.35 -0.98
N TYR A 323 0.56 -11.22 -0.72
CA TYR A 323 1.12 -10.31 0.26
C TYR A 323 2.05 -9.31 -0.41
N GLY A 324 2.05 -8.07 0.08
CA GLY A 324 3.05 -7.08 -0.31
C GLY A 324 4.37 -7.36 0.40
N VAL A 325 5.48 -7.07 -0.28
CA VAL A 325 6.84 -7.32 0.20
C VAL A 325 7.60 -5.99 0.17
N SER A 326 8.18 -5.59 1.30
CA SER A 326 9.04 -4.40 1.37
C SER A 326 10.48 -4.71 0.95
N SER A 327 10.97 -5.92 1.29
CA SER A 327 12.30 -6.39 0.93
C SER A 327 12.37 -7.90 0.94
N TYR A 328 13.33 -8.47 0.19
CA TYR A 328 13.65 -9.88 0.26
C TYR A 328 15.16 -10.12 0.19
N ALA A 329 15.59 -11.31 0.62
CA ALA A 329 16.93 -11.83 0.46
C ALA A 329 16.88 -13.35 0.33
N ILE A 330 17.93 -13.96 -0.21
CA ILE A 330 18.09 -15.42 -0.22
C ILE A 330 18.98 -15.83 0.94
N GLN A 331 18.51 -16.82 1.72
CA GLN A 331 19.26 -17.35 2.86
C GLN A 331 18.78 -18.76 3.19
N GLY A 332 19.72 -19.69 3.38
CA GLY A 332 19.43 -21.08 3.71
C GLY A 332 18.52 -21.78 2.69
N GLY A 333 18.65 -21.45 1.41
CA GLY A 333 17.87 -22.03 0.31
C GLY A 333 16.42 -21.55 0.27
N HIS A 334 16.08 -20.56 1.11
CA HIS A 334 14.76 -19.98 1.22
C HIS A 334 14.79 -18.51 0.78
N ILE A 335 13.61 -17.99 0.43
CA ILE A 335 13.39 -16.56 0.25
C ILE A 335 13.00 -16.00 1.61
N LYS A 336 13.87 -15.19 2.20
CA LYS A 336 13.53 -14.35 3.35
C LYS A 336 12.78 -13.14 2.83
N VAL A 337 11.54 -12.95 3.27
CA VAL A 337 10.71 -11.78 2.90
C VAL A 337 10.34 -10.98 4.14
N SER A 338 10.36 -9.66 4.01
CA SER A 338 9.71 -8.74 4.93
C SER A 338 8.43 -8.24 4.26
N LEU A 339 7.30 -8.54 4.88
CA LEU A 339 5.98 -8.18 4.37
C LEU A 339 5.62 -6.74 4.75
N THR A 340 4.75 -6.14 3.96
CA THR A 340 4.03 -4.90 4.30
C THR A 340 2.78 -5.18 5.15
N GLU A 341 2.66 -6.39 5.69
CA GLU A 341 1.56 -6.86 6.55
C GLU A 341 2.12 -7.50 7.82
N GLU A 342 1.55 -7.14 8.97
CA GLU A 342 1.87 -7.75 10.25
C GLU A 342 0.98 -8.98 10.48
N LEU A 343 1.60 -10.16 10.61
CA LEU A 343 0.88 -11.40 10.85
C LEU A 343 0.71 -11.61 12.37
N PRO A 344 -0.53 -11.84 12.86
CA PRO A 344 -0.79 -11.99 14.29
C PRO A 344 0.11 -13.05 14.96
N GLY A 345 0.77 -12.65 16.06
CA GLY A 345 1.65 -13.53 16.84
C GLY A 345 2.97 -13.92 16.17
N PHE A 346 3.19 -13.56 14.90
CA PHE A 346 4.38 -13.91 14.13
C PHE A 346 5.20 -12.66 13.74
N GLY A 347 4.57 -11.54 13.43
CA GLY A 347 5.20 -10.35 12.85
C GLY A 347 5.27 -10.40 11.33
N ASN A 348 6.09 -9.56 10.70
CA ASN A 348 6.08 -9.40 9.23
C ASN A 348 7.24 -10.06 8.47
N THR A 349 8.26 -10.59 9.14
CA THR A 349 9.47 -11.11 8.48
C THR A 349 9.66 -12.59 8.75
N GLY A 350 9.98 -13.33 7.69
CA GLY A 350 10.14 -14.78 7.71
C GLY A 350 10.62 -15.36 6.38
N PHE A 351 10.58 -16.67 6.26
CA PHE A 351 11.11 -17.46 5.15
C PHE A 351 10.01 -18.28 4.48
N VAL A 352 10.05 -18.33 3.15
CA VAL A 352 9.24 -19.22 2.31
C VAL A 352 10.13 -20.03 1.40
N PHE A 353 9.68 -21.25 1.06
CA PHE A 353 10.40 -22.09 0.12
C PHE A 353 10.14 -21.62 -1.32
N PRO A 354 11.18 -21.48 -2.17
CA PRO A 354 11.03 -20.83 -3.48
C PRO A 354 10.00 -21.48 -4.39
N SER A 355 9.90 -22.82 -4.41
CA SER A 355 8.96 -23.52 -5.31
C SER A 355 7.50 -23.43 -4.87
N PHE A 356 7.22 -22.95 -3.66
CA PHE A 356 5.85 -22.85 -3.12
C PHE A 356 5.24 -21.45 -3.29
N VAL A 357 6.03 -20.50 -3.79
CA VAL A 357 5.59 -19.11 -3.95
C VAL A 357 5.97 -18.56 -5.32
N GLN A 358 5.29 -17.51 -5.74
CA GLN A 358 5.67 -16.71 -6.89
C GLN A 358 5.99 -15.28 -6.42
N MET A 359 7.21 -14.84 -6.70
CA MET A 359 7.60 -13.44 -6.53
C MET A 359 7.22 -12.65 -7.78
N LYS A 360 6.72 -11.43 -7.58
CA LYS A 360 6.51 -10.46 -8.67
C LYS A 360 7.07 -9.10 -8.32
N ARG A 361 7.50 -8.39 -9.34
CA ARG A 361 7.77 -6.95 -9.32
C ARG A 361 6.73 -6.29 -10.22
N GLY A 362 5.82 -5.54 -9.61
CA GLY A 362 4.60 -5.09 -10.28
C GLY A 362 3.81 -6.28 -10.84
N GLY A 363 3.49 -6.23 -12.14
CA GLY A 363 2.80 -7.32 -12.82
C GLY A 363 3.68 -8.52 -13.22
N LYS A 364 5.01 -8.40 -13.15
CA LYS A 364 5.94 -9.34 -13.79
C LYS A 364 6.49 -10.37 -12.79
N PRO A 365 6.30 -11.68 -13.01
CA PRO A 365 6.95 -12.70 -12.20
C PRO A 365 8.46 -12.70 -12.44
N PHE A 366 9.23 -13.01 -11.39
CA PHE A 366 10.67 -13.21 -11.50
C PHE A 366 11.12 -14.34 -10.58
N ASN A 367 12.23 -14.98 -10.93
CA ASN A 367 12.87 -15.96 -10.06
C ASN A 367 13.84 -15.24 -9.11
N PRO A 368 13.61 -15.26 -7.79
CA PRO A 368 14.50 -14.60 -6.83
C PRO A 368 15.82 -15.36 -6.63
N ILE A 369 15.95 -16.59 -7.15
CA ILE A 369 17.17 -17.39 -7.16
C ILE A 369 17.50 -17.74 -8.63
N PRO A 370 18.04 -16.79 -9.41
CA PRO A 370 18.31 -17.01 -10.83
C PRO A 370 19.38 -18.11 -11.02
N PRO A 371 19.32 -18.86 -12.13
CA PRO A 371 20.30 -19.92 -12.42
C PRO A 371 21.69 -19.37 -12.78
N THR A 372 21.80 -18.06 -12.98
CA THR A 372 23.03 -17.36 -13.33
C THR A 372 23.01 -15.97 -12.71
N VAL A 373 24.15 -15.57 -12.17
CA VAL A 373 24.39 -14.25 -11.56
C VAL A 373 25.73 -13.74 -12.07
N GLU A 374 25.78 -12.46 -12.43
CA GLU A 374 27.03 -11.74 -12.65
C GLU A 374 26.90 -10.34 -12.05
N ILE A 375 27.72 -10.06 -11.05
CA ILE A 375 27.81 -8.77 -10.39
C ILE A 375 28.87 -7.94 -11.11
N ASN A 376 28.56 -6.67 -11.39
CA ASN A 376 29.48 -5.75 -12.05
C ASN A 376 30.57 -5.22 -11.09
N VAL A 377 31.45 -6.12 -10.65
CA VAL A 377 32.60 -5.81 -9.80
C VAL A 377 33.79 -5.41 -10.69
N PRO A 378 34.47 -4.29 -10.41
CA PRO A 378 35.67 -3.91 -11.16
C PRO A 378 36.77 -4.95 -10.99
N TYR A 379 37.66 -5.04 -11.98
CA TYR A 379 38.83 -5.89 -11.94
C TYR A 379 40.07 -5.08 -11.60
N PHE A 380 40.84 -5.53 -10.60
CA PHE A 380 42.17 -5.02 -10.27
C PHE A 380 43.19 -6.15 -10.38
N SER A 381 44.34 -5.87 -10.97
CA SER A 381 45.45 -6.82 -11.01
C SER A 381 46.40 -6.54 -9.85
N GLN A 382 46.75 -7.55 -9.07
CA GLN A 382 47.78 -7.36 -8.03
C GLN A 382 49.18 -7.14 -8.62
N ARG A 383 49.36 -7.46 -9.91
CA ARG A 383 50.62 -7.26 -10.65
C ARG A 383 50.91 -5.79 -10.88
N ASP A 384 49.89 -4.94 -10.80
CA ASP A 384 50.00 -3.49 -10.88
C ASP A 384 50.43 -2.87 -9.52
N ASN A 385 50.47 -3.67 -8.45
CA ASN A 385 50.87 -3.18 -7.13
C ASN A 385 52.38 -2.90 -7.11
N PRO A 386 52.82 -1.68 -6.78
CA PRO A 386 54.24 -1.33 -6.75
C PRO A 386 55.03 -2.02 -5.63
N ARG A 387 54.34 -2.54 -4.61
CA ARG A 387 54.93 -3.21 -3.44
C ARG A 387 54.27 -4.56 -3.23
N TYR A 388 55.08 -5.57 -2.95
CA TYR A 388 54.62 -6.91 -2.59
C TYR A 388 53.63 -7.52 -3.59
N TYR A 389 53.74 -7.23 -4.90
CA TYR A 389 52.81 -7.74 -5.93
C TYR A 389 52.66 -9.27 -5.90
N TRP A 390 53.66 -10.00 -5.40
CA TRP A 390 53.65 -11.45 -5.23
C TRP A 390 52.84 -11.94 -4.00
N ALA A 391 52.38 -11.05 -3.12
CA ALA A 391 51.75 -11.38 -1.83
C ALA A 391 50.59 -10.43 -1.45
N THR A 392 49.90 -9.85 -2.44
CA THR A 392 48.83 -8.87 -2.27
C THR A 392 47.47 -9.30 -2.83
N CYS A 393 47.30 -10.55 -3.25
CA CYS A 393 46.02 -11.09 -3.75
C CYS A 393 44.84 -10.81 -2.80
N ASN A 394 45.10 -10.85 -1.50
CA ASN A 394 44.15 -10.61 -0.41
C ASN A 394 43.58 -9.18 -0.44
N VAL A 395 44.47 -8.18 -0.38
CA VAL A 395 44.08 -6.76 -0.33
C VAL A 395 43.56 -6.28 -1.69
N THR A 396 44.07 -6.83 -2.80
CA THR A 396 43.53 -6.55 -4.14
C THR A 396 42.12 -7.11 -4.31
N SER A 397 41.85 -8.33 -3.81
CA SER A 397 40.50 -8.90 -3.82
C SER A 397 39.53 -8.09 -2.95
N ILE A 398 39.92 -7.71 -1.73
CA ILE A 398 39.10 -6.85 -0.87
C ILE A 398 38.89 -5.47 -1.51
N ALA A 399 39.90 -4.89 -2.16
CA ALA A 399 39.79 -3.62 -2.88
C ALA A 399 38.73 -3.68 -3.99
N MET A 400 38.67 -4.78 -4.77
CA MET A 400 37.62 -4.97 -5.78
C MET A 400 36.22 -4.93 -5.15
N VAL A 401 36.00 -5.61 -4.02
CA VAL A 401 34.72 -5.61 -3.29
C VAL A 401 34.40 -4.23 -2.71
N PHE A 402 35.37 -3.56 -2.10
CA PHE A 402 35.22 -2.21 -1.58
C PHE A 402 34.86 -1.21 -2.67
N TYR A 403 35.52 -1.30 -3.83
CA TYR A 403 35.25 -0.42 -4.94
C TYR A 403 33.84 -0.64 -5.50
N TYR A 404 33.38 -1.89 -5.57
CA TYR A 404 31.98 -2.23 -5.87
C TYR A 404 31.01 -1.56 -4.88
N TYR A 405 31.34 -1.48 -3.60
CA TYR A 405 30.54 -0.77 -2.60
C TYR A 405 30.68 0.76 -2.61
N GLY A 406 31.49 1.32 -3.51
CA GLY A 406 31.67 2.76 -3.69
C GLY A 406 32.86 3.36 -2.95
N ILE A 407 33.69 2.55 -2.27
CA ILE A 407 34.90 3.03 -1.62
C ILE A 407 35.97 3.36 -2.67
N ARG A 408 36.70 4.44 -2.45
CA ARG A 408 37.81 4.90 -3.28
C ARG A 408 39.01 5.21 -2.39
N ALA A 409 40.21 5.16 -2.96
CA ALA A 409 41.42 5.57 -2.25
C ALA A 409 41.32 7.04 -1.85
N LYS A 410 41.75 7.38 -0.63
CA LYS A 410 41.66 8.74 -0.08
C LYS A 410 42.57 9.73 -0.82
N ASN A 411 43.72 9.24 -1.28
CA ASN A 411 44.77 10.06 -1.89
C ASN A 411 44.80 9.95 -3.42
N GLY A 412 43.76 9.40 -4.05
CA GLY A 412 43.68 9.24 -5.51
C GLY A 412 44.61 8.19 -6.12
N GLY A 413 45.36 7.43 -5.30
CA GLY A 413 46.17 6.27 -5.72
C GLY A 413 45.35 4.97 -5.81
N GLN A 414 46.05 3.83 -5.86
CA GLN A 414 45.41 2.51 -5.83
C GLN A 414 44.83 2.21 -4.45
N LEU A 415 43.63 1.65 -4.41
CA LEU A 415 42.95 1.36 -3.15
C LEU A 415 43.67 0.23 -2.41
N GLU A 416 44.07 -0.81 -3.12
CA GLU A 416 44.81 -1.97 -2.63
C GLU A 416 46.15 -1.60 -1.98
N ASP A 417 46.81 -0.52 -2.42
CA ASP A 417 48.02 0.00 -1.77
C ASP A 417 47.72 0.70 -0.43
N GLU A 418 46.60 1.43 -0.34
CA GLU A 418 46.11 2.01 0.91
C GLU A 418 45.74 0.89 1.90
N LEU A 419 45.03 -0.14 1.42
CA LEU A 419 44.65 -1.30 2.23
C LEU A 419 45.88 -2.10 2.70
N LEU A 420 46.89 -2.28 1.83
CA LEU A 420 48.16 -2.88 2.22
C LEU A 420 48.84 -2.07 3.32
N GLN A 421 48.95 -0.75 3.15
CA GLN A 421 49.57 0.11 4.15
C GLN A 421 48.82 0.06 5.48
N TRP A 422 47.49 -0.01 5.44
CA TRP A 422 46.68 -0.20 6.65
C TRP A 422 47.06 -1.49 7.38
N CYS A 423 47.16 -2.62 6.67
CA CYS A 423 47.55 -3.90 7.25
C CYS A 423 48.95 -3.83 7.88
N LEU A 424 49.92 -3.23 7.17
CA LEU A 424 51.30 -3.06 7.66
C LEU A 424 51.34 -2.21 8.93
N ASN A 425 50.59 -1.10 8.97
CA ASN A 425 50.50 -0.25 10.15
C ASN A 425 49.86 -0.98 11.34
N LYS A 426 48.93 -1.90 11.06
CA LYS A 426 48.20 -2.63 12.10
C LYS A 426 48.99 -3.78 12.71
N GLY A 427 49.75 -4.52 11.90
CA GLY A 427 50.36 -5.79 12.32
C GLY A 427 51.79 -6.03 11.83
N GLY A 428 52.43 -5.05 11.18
CA GLY A 428 53.78 -5.20 10.61
C GLY A 428 53.81 -5.90 9.26
N GLU A 429 55.03 -6.19 8.79
CA GLU A 429 55.24 -6.90 7.52
C GLU A 429 54.61 -8.31 7.54
N GLY A 430 53.90 -8.65 6.46
CA GLY A 430 53.18 -9.91 6.34
C GLY A 430 51.77 -9.90 6.94
N ALA A 431 51.37 -8.86 7.68
CA ALA A 431 50.04 -8.79 8.29
C ALA A 431 48.88 -8.88 7.29
N GLN A 432 49.10 -8.54 6.01
CA GLN A 432 48.09 -8.67 4.96
C GLN A 432 47.67 -10.12 4.69
N THR A 433 48.44 -11.14 5.09
CA THR A 433 48.07 -12.56 4.94
C THR A 433 47.29 -13.10 6.13
N ASN A 434 47.18 -12.32 7.23
CA ASN A 434 46.46 -12.73 8.42
C ASN A 434 44.97 -12.40 8.30
N HIS A 435 44.11 -13.42 8.25
CA HIS A 435 42.66 -13.25 8.10
C HIS A 435 41.98 -12.46 9.23
N ASN A 436 42.55 -12.44 10.44
CA ASN A 436 42.06 -11.58 11.52
C ASN A 436 42.36 -10.10 11.24
N VAL A 437 43.55 -9.78 10.73
CA VAL A 437 43.91 -8.42 10.32
C VAL A 437 43.04 -7.97 9.15
N LEU A 438 42.80 -8.84 8.16
CA LEU A 438 41.89 -8.56 7.03
C LEU A 438 40.44 -8.32 7.49
N SER A 439 39.96 -9.08 8.48
CA SER A 439 38.63 -8.86 9.06
C SER A 439 38.55 -7.50 9.77
N GLN A 440 39.60 -7.12 10.50
CA GLN A 440 39.69 -5.80 11.13
C GLN A 440 39.79 -4.66 10.09
N LEU A 441 40.50 -4.88 8.98
CA LEU A 441 40.53 -3.96 7.85
C LEU A 441 39.11 -3.72 7.33
N VAL A 442 38.38 -4.80 7.04
CA VAL A 442 36.97 -4.75 6.60
C VAL A 442 36.10 -3.95 7.57
N GLN A 443 36.24 -4.22 8.87
CA GLN A 443 35.53 -3.49 9.91
C GLN A 443 35.89 -2.00 9.95
N SER A 444 37.17 -1.66 9.76
CA SER A 444 37.64 -0.26 9.82
C SER A 444 37.10 0.62 8.69
N TYR A 445 36.68 0.02 7.58
CA TYR A 445 36.01 0.72 6.47
C TYR A 445 34.48 0.71 6.60
N GLY A 446 33.94 0.31 7.75
CA GLY A 446 32.50 0.39 8.06
C GLY A 446 31.66 -0.79 7.55
N PHE A 447 32.29 -1.89 7.15
CA PHE A 447 31.59 -3.11 6.73
C PHE A 447 31.61 -4.16 7.83
N LYS A 448 30.64 -5.08 7.82
CA LYS A 448 30.62 -6.25 8.69
C LYS A 448 31.47 -7.37 8.08
N PRO A 449 32.62 -7.74 8.69
CA PRO A 449 33.42 -8.87 8.25
C PRO A 449 32.79 -10.21 8.69
N SER A 450 32.94 -11.23 7.86
CA SER A 450 32.64 -12.60 8.26
C SER A 450 33.55 -13.59 7.51
N PHE A 451 34.72 -13.84 8.08
CA PHE A 451 35.61 -14.92 7.63
C PHE A 451 35.20 -16.25 8.24
N SER A 452 35.22 -17.30 7.45
CA SER A 452 35.10 -18.68 7.93
C SER A 452 35.86 -19.62 7.02
N VAL A 453 36.33 -20.71 7.61
CA VAL A 453 36.97 -21.84 6.93
C VAL A 453 35.99 -22.98 6.64
N ASN A 454 34.75 -22.86 7.12
CA ASN A 454 33.72 -23.89 7.03
C ASN A 454 32.47 -23.37 6.29
N ARG A 455 32.66 -22.63 5.18
CA ARG A 455 31.52 -22.19 4.36
C ARG A 455 31.02 -23.30 3.48
N THR A 456 29.75 -23.21 3.12
CA THR A 456 29.15 -24.05 2.07
C THR A 456 29.11 -23.29 0.75
N TRP A 457 29.13 -24.02 -0.37
CA TRP A 457 28.92 -23.47 -1.70
C TRP A 457 27.53 -22.86 -1.86
N GLN A 458 26.56 -23.36 -1.12
CA GLN A 458 25.25 -22.73 -1.04
C GLN A 458 25.34 -21.31 -0.46
N GLU A 459 26.03 -21.11 0.66
CA GLU A 459 26.22 -19.77 1.23
C GLU A 459 26.94 -18.82 0.25
N VAL A 460 27.95 -19.31 -0.48
CA VAL A 460 28.64 -18.52 -1.52
C VAL A 460 27.66 -18.08 -2.61
N LYS A 461 26.83 -19.00 -3.13
CA LYS A 461 25.80 -18.65 -4.12
C LYS A 461 24.76 -17.69 -3.57
N GLU A 462 24.41 -17.80 -2.28
CA GLU A 462 23.47 -16.90 -1.62
C GLU A 462 24.03 -15.47 -1.49
N GLU A 463 25.31 -15.32 -1.12
CA GLU A 463 25.99 -14.01 -1.14
C GLU A 463 25.93 -13.39 -2.55
N LEU A 464 26.33 -14.16 -3.56
CA LEU A 464 26.34 -13.71 -4.96
C LEU A 464 24.93 -13.34 -5.44
N THR A 465 23.93 -14.18 -5.15
CA THR A 465 22.52 -13.92 -5.50
C THR A 465 21.98 -12.65 -4.86
N ASN A 466 22.45 -12.32 -3.65
CA ASN A 466 22.11 -11.09 -2.96
C ASN A 466 22.96 -9.88 -3.40
N GLY A 467 23.75 -10.00 -4.46
CA GLY A 467 24.61 -8.93 -4.96
C GLY A 467 25.81 -8.63 -4.06
N ARG A 468 26.30 -9.62 -3.30
CA ARG A 468 27.49 -9.49 -2.45
C ARG A 468 28.63 -10.32 -3.04
N PRO A 469 29.67 -9.68 -3.61
CA PRO A 469 30.86 -10.38 -4.08
C PRO A 469 31.57 -11.10 -2.93
N VAL A 470 32.18 -12.25 -3.23
CA VAL A 470 32.81 -13.10 -2.22
C VAL A 470 34.32 -13.15 -2.46
N VAL A 471 35.11 -12.91 -1.42
CA VAL A 471 36.56 -13.11 -1.49
C VAL A 471 36.86 -14.55 -1.09
N LEU A 472 37.19 -15.38 -2.08
CA LEU A 472 37.45 -16.82 -1.93
C LEU A 472 38.94 -17.08 -1.76
N CYS A 473 39.28 -17.96 -0.82
CA CYS A 473 40.64 -18.41 -0.57
C CYS A 473 40.76 -19.87 -1.01
N GLY A 474 41.91 -20.25 -1.57
CA GLY A 474 42.16 -21.63 -1.97
C GLY A 474 43.59 -21.87 -2.40
N LEU A 475 43.89 -23.11 -2.77
CA LEU A 475 45.16 -23.59 -3.30
C LEU A 475 45.21 -23.47 -4.83
N PHE A 476 44.77 -22.33 -5.39
CA PHE A 476 44.91 -22.07 -6.84
C PHE A 476 46.39 -22.03 -7.27
N THR A 477 47.29 -21.78 -6.33
CA THR A 477 48.73 -22.01 -6.46
C THR A 477 49.23 -22.91 -5.31
N HIS A 478 50.46 -23.42 -5.41
CA HIS A 478 51.08 -24.22 -4.35
C HIS A 478 51.12 -23.51 -2.98
N GLY A 479 51.30 -22.17 -2.97
CA GLY A 479 51.36 -21.37 -1.74
C GLY A 479 50.02 -20.85 -1.25
N GLY A 480 48.93 -21.18 -1.95
CA GLY A 480 47.62 -20.54 -1.75
C GLY A 480 47.45 -19.27 -2.56
N HIS A 481 46.20 -18.87 -2.77
CA HIS A 481 45.81 -17.67 -3.52
C HIS A 481 44.40 -17.23 -3.14
N ILE A 482 44.12 -15.94 -3.33
CA ILE A 482 42.82 -15.33 -3.01
C ILE A 482 42.27 -14.65 -4.26
N ILE A 483 41.05 -15.00 -4.62
CA ILE A 483 40.33 -14.47 -5.78
C ILE A 483 38.99 -13.87 -5.34
N THR A 484 38.35 -13.10 -6.23
CA THR A 484 37.01 -12.56 -5.97
C THR A 484 35.98 -13.25 -6.85
N ALA A 485 35.08 -14.03 -6.25
CA ALA A 485 33.89 -14.51 -6.94
C ALA A 485 32.88 -13.37 -7.09
N ILE A 486 32.42 -13.19 -8.32
CA ILE A 486 31.53 -12.10 -8.74
C ILE A 486 30.24 -12.63 -9.36
N GLY A 487 30.10 -13.95 -9.48
CA GLY A 487 28.94 -14.55 -10.09
C GLY A 487 29.04 -16.07 -10.20
N PHE A 488 28.03 -16.67 -10.80
CA PHE A 488 28.00 -18.09 -11.13
C PHE A 488 27.10 -18.35 -12.33
N THR A 489 27.34 -19.44 -13.02
CA THR A 489 26.49 -19.98 -14.09
C THR A 489 26.06 -21.41 -13.75
N SER A 490 25.42 -22.11 -14.68
CA SER A 490 25.19 -23.56 -14.55
C SER A 490 26.49 -24.38 -14.57
N GLN A 491 27.61 -23.81 -15.04
CA GLN A 491 28.87 -24.53 -15.26
C GLN A 491 29.95 -24.24 -14.20
N GLY A 492 29.92 -23.08 -13.56
CA GLY A 492 30.97 -22.69 -12.62
C GLY A 492 30.78 -21.31 -12.01
N TYR A 493 31.80 -20.85 -11.28
CA TYR A 493 31.87 -19.50 -10.72
C TYR A 493 32.51 -18.52 -11.70
N ILE A 494 31.95 -17.32 -11.77
CA ILE A 494 32.57 -16.19 -12.48
C ILE A 494 33.43 -15.45 -11.47
N VAL A 495 34.71 -15.29 -11.76
CA VAL A 495 35.70 -14.74 -10.82
C VAL A 495 36.53 -13.64 -11.45
N ASN A 496 36.96 -12.70 -10.62
CA ASN A 496 38.08 -11.82 -10.89
C ASN A 496 39.29 -12.37 -10.11
N ASP A 497 40.25 -12.96 -10.82
CA ASP A 497 41.50 -13.46 -10.24
C ASP A 497 42.59 -12.38 -10.38
N PRO A 498 43.09 -11.81 -9.27
CA PRO A 498 44.02 -10.68 -9.32
C PRO A 498 45.39 -11.02 -9.91
N TRP A 499 45.78 -12.30 -10.03
CA TRP A 499 47.07 -12.72 -10.60
C TRP A 499 47.01 -13.10 -12.08
N GLY A 500 45.87 -13.63 -12.53
CA GLY A 500 45.68 -14.10 -13.90
C GLY A 500 44.75 -15.31 -13.97
N ASP A 501 44.80 -16.09 -15.03
CA ASP A 501 43.92 -17.24 -15.21
C ASP A 501 44.53 -18.53 -14.64
N ALA A 502 44.04 -18.96 -13.48
CA ALA A 502 44.45 -20.20 -12.82
C ALA A 502 44.27 -21.46 -13.69
N MET A 503 43.24 -21.51 -14.55
CA MET A 503 42.99 -22.64 -15.46
C MET A 503 44.08 -22.81 -16.53
N SER A 504 44.84 -21.73 -16.79
CA SER A 504 45.98 -21.74 -17.71
C SER A 504 47.32 -22.07 -17.02
N GLY A 505 47.28 -22.42 -15.73
CA GLY A 505 48.47 -22.43 -14.88
C GLY A 505 49.11 -21.05 -14.77
N TYR A 506 48.31 -19.98 -14.86
CA TYR A 506 48.74 -18.58 -14.88
C TYR A 506 49.66 -18.17 -16.03
N SER A 507 49.66 -18.91 -17.14
CA SER A 507 50.31 -18.47 -18.40
C SER A 507 49.57 -17.28 -19.03
N ASN A 508 48.26 -17.18 -18.83
CA ASN A 508 47.44 -16.03 -19.18
C ASN A 508 47.28 -15.11 -17.95
N THR A 509 47.56 -13.82 -18.13
CA THR A 509 47.60 -12.82 -17.04
C THR A 509 46.32 -11.99 -16.92
N GLU A 510 45.39 -12.12 -17.85
CA GLU A 510 44.08 -11.46 -17.74
C GLU A 510 43.17 -12.29 -16.84
N GLY A 511 42.86 -11.81 -15.65
CA GLY A 511 42.03 -12.50 -14.66
C GLY A 511 40.60 -11.97 -14.54
N ARG A 512 40.19 -11.00 -15.37
CA ARG A 512 38.83 -10.44 -15.36
C ARG A 512 37.79 -11.46 -15.83
N LYS A 513 36.72 -11.63 -15.05
CA LYS A 513 35.51 -12.40 -15.41
C LYS A 513 35.81 -13.81 -15.94
N ARG A 514 36.74 -14.54 -15.30
CA ARG A 514 37.05 -15.92 -15.66
C ARG A 514 35.97 -16.86 -15.16
N LEU A 515 35.63 -17.86 -15.97
CA LEU A 515 34.71 -18.93 -15.58
C LEU A 515 35.52 -20.11 -15.06
N TYR A 516 35.45 -20.36 -13.76
CA TYR A 516 36.10 -21.52 -13.13
C TYR A 516 35.06 -22.61 -12.90
N PRO A 517 35.22 -23.80 -13.51
CA PRO A 517 34.29 -24.92 -13.35
C PRO A 517 34.09 -25.30 -11.89
N TYR A 518 32.88 -25.72 -11.52
CA TYR A 518 32.60 -26.11 -10.13
C TYR A 518 33.55 -27.20 -9.60
N SER A 519 33.87 -28.20 -10.43
CA SER A 519 34.82 -29.26 -10.07
C SER A 519 36.21 -28.73 -9.76
N TYR A 520 36.68 -27.75 -10.53
CA TYR A 520 37.99 -27.14 -10.31
C TYR A 520 38.00 -26.32 -9.01
N VAL A 521 36.95 -25.51 -8.79
CA VAL A 521 36.87 -24.70 -7.57
C VAL A 521 36.71 -25.57 -6.32
N ASP A 522 35.94 -26.66 -6.38
CA ASP A 522 35.80 -27.62 -5.29
C ASP A 522 37.14 -28.31 -4.95
N GLU A 523 37.92 -28.68 -5.96
CA GLU A 523 39.27 -29.25 -5.80
C GLU A 523 40.23 -28.28 -5.12
N VAL A 524 40.28 -27.01 -5.55
CA VAL A 524 41.32 -26.06 -5.11
C VAL A 524 40.89 -25.16 -3.94
N ALA A 525 39.60 -24.84 -3.79
CA ALA A 525 39.09 -23.98 -2.71
C ALA A 525 38.41 -24.76 -1.57
N GLY A 526 38.36 -26.09 -1.69
CA GLY A 526 37.85 -27.01 -0.68
C GLY A 526 36.44 -27.54 -0.98
N PRO A 527 36.10 -28.73 -0.44
CA PRO A 527 34.79 -29.32 -0.62
C PRO A 527 33.70 -28.50 0.09
N ASP A 528 32.43 -28.77 -0.23
CA ASP A 528 31.29 -28.17 0.46
C ASP A 528 31.40 -28.31 2.00
N GLY A 529 31.21 -27.20 2.71
CA GLY A 529 31.40 -27.13 4.16
C GLY A 529 32.85 -26.92 4.62
N GLY A 530 33.82 -26.94 3.70
CA GLY A 530 35.25 -26.64 3.93
C GLY A 530 35.76 -25.43 3.15
N VAL A 531 34.86 -24.57 2.65
CA VAL A 531 35.22 -23.43 1.81
C VAL A 531 35.73 -22.27 2.68
N TRP A 532 36.91 -21.75 2.33
CA TRP A 532 37.50 -20.57 3.00
C TRP A 532 37.08 -19.30 2.28
N ALA A 533 36.33 -18.43 2.96
CA ALA A 533 35.86 -17.19 2.35
C ALA A 533 35.67 -16.04 3.34
N HIS A 534 35.94 -14.83 2.86
CA HIS A 534 35.49 -13.60 3.51
C HIS A 534 34.18 -13.15 2.85
N PHE A 535 33.13 -13.06 3.66
CA PHE A 535 31.91 -12.35 3.30
C PHE A 535 31.99 -10.93 3.86
N ILE A 536 31.70 -9.96 2.99
CA ILE A 536 31.77 -8.53 3.30
C ILE A 536 30.38 -7.97 3.07
N SER A 537 29.73 -7.48 4.13
CA SER A 537 28.35 -6.95 4.06
C SER A 537 28.27 -5.54 4.66
N LYS A 538 27.33 -4.74 4.18
CA LYS A 538 27.04 -3.41 4.74
C LYS A 538 26.29 -3.49 6.06
#